data_AF-A0A1G7PP55-F1
#
_entry.id   AF-A0A1G7PP55-F1
#
_cell.length_a   1.000
_cell.length_b   1.000
_cell.length_c   1.000
_cell.angle_alpha   90.00
_cell.angle_beta   90.00
_cell.angle_gamma   90.00
#
_symmetry.space_group_name_H-M   'P 1'
#
loop_
_entity.id
_entity.type
_entity.pdbx_description
1 polymer ?
#
loop_
_entity_poly.entity_id
_entity_poly.type
_entity_poly.pdbx_seq_one_letter_code
_entity_poly.pdbx_strand_id
1 'polypeptide(L)'
;MAASRDRNPAWSRDETILLLDLYLRHPSAEARHPEVAALSATLRDLASETGTPRPETFRNPVGIAMKLRNLAQQDPAFQQSGRAGLGHGNRLNAEIWRLLANDPVALAAEVKRVRHDIATQIEGPGGRTPSRGPVPTFGSFGVARSDGETQVYVLTLNGFRSWLASRHDVPHGFDILKVGISNDVERRLGELNAGLPAVLDLRWRKYWSIVLPVASDAYMIEQAVLSSVEERGWSGGGEFVIAPAEQLVAQILATLHELAPEGPTART
;
A
#
# COMPACT_ATOMS: atom_id res chain seq x y z
N MET A 1 15.22 -34.05 -19.38
CA MET A 1 13.99 -33.50 -18.76
C MET A 1 13.75 -32.12 -19.35
N ALA A 2 12.59 -31.89 -19.97
CA ALA A 2 12.29 -30.64 -20.66
C ALA A 2 12.06 -29.49 -19.66
N ALA A 3 12.73 -28.36 -19.87
CA ALA A 3 12.51 -27.13 -19.11
C ALA A 3 11.06 -26.66 -19.27
N SER A 4 10.33 -26.50 -18.17
CA SER A 4 9.02 -25.86 -18.18
C SER A 4 9.19 -24.43 -18.70
N ARG A 5 8.52 -24.07 -19.80
CA ARG A 5 8.49 -22.69 -20.30
C ARG A 5 8.03 -21.75 -19.19
N ASP A 6 8.93 -20.87 -18.74
CA ASP A 6 8.65 -19.81 -17.76
C ASP A 6 7.48 -18.95 -18.24
N ARG A 7 6.29 -19.22 -17.68
CA ARG A 7 5.08 -18.47 -17.99
C ARG A 7 5.10 -17.17 -17.21
N ASN A 8 4.79 -16.06 -17.88
CA ASN A 8 4.59 -14.79 -17.19
C ASN A 8 3.53 -14.92 -16.08
N PRO A 9 3.77 -14.33 -14.90
CA PRO A 9 2.78 -14.28 -13.83
C PRO A 9 1.49 -13.57 -14.30
N ALA A 10 0.39 -13.86 -13.62
CA ALA A 10 -0.88 -13.21 -13.87
C ALA A 10 -0.77 -11.68 -13.71
N TRP A 11 -1.60 -10.93 -14.44
CA TRP A 11 -1.74 -9.48 -14.24
C TRP A 11 -2.42 -9.21 -12.91
N SER A 12 -1.85 -8.31 -12.11
CA SER A 12 -2.42 -7.85 -10.85
C SER A 12 -3.49 -6.78 -11.07
N ARG A 13 -4.26 -6.49 -10.01
CA ARG A 13 -5.24 -5.41 -10.01
C ARG A 13 -4.56 -4.06 -10.26
N ASP A 14 -3.51 -3.76 -9.50
CA ASP A 14 -2.76 -2.50 -9.58
C ASP A 14 -2.14 -2.28 -10.97
N GLU A 15 -1.56 -3.33 -11.57
CA GLU A 15 -1.09 -3.26 -12.96
C GLU A 15 -2.25 -2.99 -13.94
N THR A 16 -3.43 -3.57 -13.69
CA THR A 16 -4.62 -3.37 -14.52
C THR A 16 -5.23 -1.97 -14.34
N ILE A 17 -5.13 -1.36 -13.16
CA ILE A 17 -5.52 0.03 -12.89
C ILE A 17 -4.64 0.99 -13.69
N LEU A 18 -3.32 0.80 -13.65
CA LEU A 18 -2.38 1.61 -14.45
C LEU A 18 -2.60 1.46 -15.95
N LEU A 19 -2.95 0.25 -16.40
CA LEU A 19 -3.34 0.01 -17.79
C LEU A 19 -4.65 0.70 -18.18
N LEU A 20 -5.64 0.74 -17.27
CA LEU A 20 -6.90 1.43 -17.52
C LEU A 20 -6.67 2.94 -17.66
N ASP A 21 -5.92 3.53 -16.74
CA ASP A 21 -5.52 4.94 -16.82
C ASP A 21 -4.80 5.26 -18.15
N LEU A 22 -3.82 4.43 -18.52
CA LEU A 22 -3.11 4.61 -19.79
C LEU A 22 -4.03 4.44 -21.01
N TYR A 23 -4.94 3.46 -20.98
CA TYR A 23 -5.90 3.23 -22.07
C TYR A 23 -6.85 4.43 -22.24
N LEU A 24 -7.42 4.96 -21.15
CA LEU A 24 -8.36 6.08 -21.24
C LEU A 24 -7.70 7.36 -21.74
N ARG A 25 -6.41 7.58 -21.41
CA ARG A 25 -5.62 8.69 -21.96
C ARG A 25 -5.18 8.46 -23.40
N HIS A 26 -4.85 7.21 -23.76
CA HIS A 26 -4.26 6.84 -25.05
C HIS A 26 -4.86 5.52 -25.58
N PRO A 27 -6.10 5.52 -26.10
CA PRO A 27 -6.82 4.28 -26.45
C PRO A 27 -6.20 3.52 -27.63
N SER A 28 -5.38 4.19 -28.44
CA SER A 28 -4.65 3.61 -29.58
C SER A 28 -3.15 3.44 -29.31
N ALA A 29 -2.71 3.47 -28.04
CA ALA A 29 -1.30 3.31 -27.71
C ALA A 29 -0.77 1.93 -28.12
N GLU A 30 0.30 1.93 -28.91
CA GLU A 30 1.01 0.73 -29.35
C GLU A 30 2.33 0.54 -28.59
N ALA A 31 3.05 -0.55 -28.87
CA ALA A 31 4.27 -0.92 -28.15
C ALA A 31 5.39 0.14 -28.19
N ARG A 32 5.38 1.03 -29.20
CA ARG A 32 6.37 2.12 -29.36
C ARG A 32 5.93 3.43 -28.68
N HIS A 33 4.74 3.48 -28.10
CA HIS A 33 4.23 4.69 -27.46
C HIS A 33 5.08 5.02 -26.21
N PRO A 34 5.49 6.30 -26.00
CA PRO A 34 6.33 6.67 -24.87
C PRO A 34 5.76 6.25 -23.50
N GLU A 35 4.46 6.47 -23.28
CA GLU A 35 3.78 6.05 -22.03
C GLU A 35 3.75 4.53 -21.82
N VAL A 36 3.74 3.75 -22.91
CA VAL A 36 3.81 2.28 -22.84
C VAL A 36 5.21 1.84 -22.45
N ALA A 37 6.24 2.48 -22.99
CA ALA A 37 7.63 2.24 -22.59
C ALA A 37 7.88 2.65 -21.13
N ALA A 38 7.34 3.79 -20.70
CA ALA A 38 7.44 4.26 -19.32
C ALA A 38 6.79 3.28 -18.33
N LEU A 39 5.55 2.85 -18.60
CA LEU A 39 4.87 1.85 -17.77
C LEU A 39 5.64 0.52 -17.75
N SER A 40 6.24 0.12 -18.88
CA SER A 40 7.07 -1.08 -18.96
C SER A 40 8.29 -1.00 -18.06
N ALA A 41 9.02 0.12 -18.11
CA ALA A 41 10.19 0.34 -17.25
C ALA A 41 9.80 0.25 -15.77
N THR A 42 8.80 1.02 -15.34
CA THR A 42 8.33 1.03 -13.95
C THR A 42 7.95 -0.37 -13.43
N LEU A 43 7.19 -1.16 -14.20
CA LEU A 43 6.77 -2.49 -13.76
C LEU A 43 7.93 -3.51 -13.72
N ARG A 44 8.92 -3.34 -14.60
CA ARG A 44 10.09 -4.23 -14.67
C ARG A 44 11.12 -3.90 -13.60
N ASP A 45 11.31 -2.62 -13.29
CA ASP A 45 12.19 -2.17 -12.21
C ASP A 45 11.69 -2.71 -10.87
N LEU A 46 10.38 -2.54 -10.60
CA LEU A 46 9.74 -3.11 -9.41
C LEU A 46 9.93 -4.62 -9.30
N ALA A 47 9.77 -5.35 -10.41
CA ALA A 47 9.93 -6.79 -10.40
C ALA A 47 11.39 -7.23 -10.14
N SER A 48 12.37 -6.42 -10.56
CA SER A 48 13.79 -6.69 -10.36
C SER A 48 14.18 -6.62 -8.88
N GLU A 49 13.60 -5.69 -8.12
CA GLU A 49 13.83 -5.54 -6.68
C GLU A 49 13.23 -6.69 -5.85
N THR A 50 12.19 -7.34 -6.35
CA THR A 50 11.59 -8.51 -5.68
C THR A 50 12.44 -9.80 -5.80
N GLY A 51 13.59 -9.74 -6.48
CA GLY A 51 14.56 -10.85 -6.59
C GLY A 51 14.04 -12.07 -7.35
N THR A 52 12.92 -11.95 -8.07
CA THR A 52 12.32 -13.05 -8.83
C THR A 52 12.86 -13.03 -10.26
N PRO A 53 13.47 -14.11 -10.77
CA PRO A 53 13.86 -14.18 -12.19
C PRO A 53 12.64 -13.93 -13.08
N ARG A 54 12.71 -12.92 -13.94
CA ARG A 54 11.64 -12.59 -14.88
C ARG A 54 12.11 -12.87 -16.32
N PRO A 55 11.27 -13.50 -17.15
CA PRO A 55 11.60 -13.67 -18.56
C PRO A 55 11.63 -12.30 -19.26
N GLU A 56 12.33 -12.19 -20.39
CA GLU A 56 12.38 -10.97 -21.21
C GLU A 56 10.99 -10.46 -21.59
N THR A 57 10.03 -11.38 -21.74
CA THR A 57 8.63 -11.09 -22.07
C THR A 57 7.81 -10.52 -20.90
N PHE A 58 8.36 -10.44 -19.69
CA PHE A 58 7.66 -9.91 -18.52
C PHE A 58 7.41 -8.41 -18.66
N ARG A 59 6.13 -8.02 -18.74
CA ARG A 59 5.66 -6.62 -18.79
C ARG A 59 6.43 -5.74 -19.78
N ASN A 60 6.95 -6.32 -20.84
CA ASN A 60 7.64 -5.59 -21.89
C ASN A 60 6.64 -4.71 -22.69
N PRO A 61 7.10 -3.74 -23.49
CA PRO A 61 6.20 -2.81 -24.18
C PRO A 61 5.19 -3.53 -25.10
N VAL A 62 5.59 -4.64 -25.72
CA VAL A 62 4.71 -5.48 -26.54
C VAL A 62 3.61 -6.12 -25.70
N GLY A 63 3.95 -6.67 -24.54
CA GLY A 63 3.00 -7.29 -23.60
C GLY A 63 2.00 -6.28 -23.03
N ILE A 64 2.45 -5.06 -22.76
CA ILE A 64 1.56 -3.95 -22.36
C ILE A 64 0.60 -3.61 -23.50
N ALA A 65 1.08 -3.39 -24.72
CA ALA A 65 0.22 -3.09 -25.86
C ALA A 65 -0.79 -4.21 -26.14
N MET A 66 -0.39 -5.47 -26.00
CA MET A 66 -1.32 -6.61 -26.06
C MET A 66 -2.38 -6.55 -24.96
N LYS A 67 -1.99 -6.22 -23.72
CA LYS A 67 -2.91 -6.14 -22.60
C LYS A 67 -3.86 -4.95 -22.71
N LEU A 68 -3.44 -3.82 -23.26
CA LEU A 68 -4.31 -2.68 -23.59
C LEU A 68 -5.40 -3.09 -24.58
N ARG A 69 -5.04 -3.80 -25.66
CA ARG A 69 -6.03 -4.35 -26.60
C ARG A 69 -7.00 -5.33 -25.94
N ASN A 70 -6.55 -6.10 -24.95
CA ASN A 70 -7.44 -6.98 -24.19
C ASN A 70 -8.36 -6.20 -23.25
N LEU A 71 -7.89 -5.07 -22.69
CA LEU A 71 -8.69 -4.20 -21.85
C LEU A 71 -9.75 -3.44 -22.68
N ALA A 72 -9.39 -3.00 -23.89
CA ALA A 72 -10.28 -2.34 -24.84
C ALA A 72 -11.54 -3.15 -25.16
N GLN A 73 -11.54 -4.47 -24.98
CA GLN A 73 -12.75 -5.30 -25.15
C GLN A 73 -13.87 -4.95 -24.17
N GLN A 74 -13.57 -4.25 -23.07
CA GLN A 74 -14.58 -3.78 -22.13
C GLN A 74 -15.20 -2.44 -22.55
N ASP A 75 -14.59 -1.76 -23.52
CA ASP A 75 -15.01 -0.45 -24.00
C ASP A 75 -16.23 -0.59 -24.93
N PRO A 76 -17.39 -0.01 -24.57
CA PRO A 76 -18.56 -0.03 -25.44
C PRO A 76 -18.29 0.56 -26.83
N ALA A 77 -17.43 1.57 -26.95
CA ALA A 77 -17.06 2.17 -28.24
C ALA A 77 -16.20 1.21 -29.07
N PHE A 78 -15.30 0.47 -28.44
CA PHE A 78 -14.51 -0.57 -29.10
C PHE A 78 -15.38 -1.75 -29.54
N GLN A 79 -16.33 -2.18 -28.71
CA GLN A 79 -17.26 -3.27 -29.05
C GLN A 79 -18.12 -2.94 -30.27
N GLN A 80 -18.59 -1.69 -30.38
CA GLN A 80 -19.33 -1.19 -31.54
C GLN A 80 -18.51 -1.23 -32.85
N SER A 81 -17.18 -1.24 -32.77
CA SER A 81 -16.31 -1.34 -33.95
C SER A 81 -16.26 -2.73 -34.59
N GLY A 82 -16.84 -3.77 -33.95
CA GLY A 82 -16.89 -5.13 -34.47
C GLY A 82 -15.55 -5.89 -34.48
N ARG A 83 -14.50 -5.34 -33.84
CA ARG A 83 -13.17 -5.96 -33.77
C ARG A 83 -13.16 -7.10 -32.74
N ALA A 84 -12.79 -8.31 -33.20
CA ALA A 84 -12.63 -9.46 -32.31
C ALA A 84 -11.39 -9.32 -31.42
N GLY A 85 -11.58 -9.54 -30.12
CA GLY A 85 -10.51 -9.50 -29.13
C GLY A 85 -9.92 -10.87 -28.77
N LEU A 86 -8.77 -10.89 -28.09
CA LEU A 86 -8.17 -12.10 -27.52
C LEU A 86 -8.91 -12.49 -26.22
N GLY A 87 -9.51 -13.68 -26.17
CA GLY A 87 -10.47 -14.07 -25.14
C GLY A 87 -9.94 -14.48 -23.74
N HIS A 88 -8.64 -14.37 -23.45
CA HIS A 88 -8.07 -14.81 -22.17
C HIS A 88 -7.77 -13.65 -21.21
N GLY A 89 -8.19 -13.80 -19.94
CA GLY A 89 -7.91 -12.83 -18.86
C GLY A 89 -9.01 -11.77 -18.64
N ASN A 90 -10.24 -12.06 -19.07
CA ASN A 90 -11.32 -11.08 -19.19
C ASN A 90 -11.94 -10.64 -17.84
N ARG A 91 -11.96 -11.51 -16.82
CA ARG A 91 -12.68 -11.22 -15.55
C ARG A 91 -12.13 -10.01 -14.78
N LEU A 92 -10.81 -9.97 -14.57
CA LEU A 92 -10.19 -8.85 -13.86
C LEU A 92 -10.32 -7.54 -14.65
N ASN A 93 -10.18 -7.60 -15.98
CA ASN A 93 -10.39 -6.45 -16.86
C ASN A 93 -11.83 -5.91 -16.72
N ALA A 94 -12.83 -6.79 -16.81
CA ALA A 94 -14.24 -6.43 -16.68
C ALA A 94 -14.56 -5.83 -15.30
N GLU A 95 -14.01 -6.41 -14.24
CA GLU A 95 -14.19 -5.91 -12.88
C GLU A 95 -13.63 -4.49 -12.73
N ILE A 96 -12.37 -4.27 -13.13
CA ILE A 96 -11.70 -2.97 -13.01
C ILE A 96 -12.38 -1.92 -13.89
N TRP A 97 -12.76 -2.31 -15.11
CA TRP A 97 -13.51 -1.44 -16.01
C TRP A 97 -14.83 -0.98 -15.37
N ARG A 98 -15.64 -1.93 -14.88
CA ARG A 98 -16.93 -1.64 -14.25
C ARG A 98 -16.78 -0.69 -13.05
N LEU A 99 -15.72 -0.86 -12.27
CA LEU A 99 -15.51 -0.08 -11.04
C LEU A 99 -14.98 1.33 -11.30
N LEU A 100 -14.10 1.51 -12.30
CA LEU A 100 -13.29 2.73 -12.40
C LEU A 100 -13.39 3.46 -13.74
N ALA A 101 -13.84 2.81 -14.83
CA ALA A 101 -13.78 3.43 -16.16
C ALA A 101 -14.69 4.67 -16.32
N ASN A 102 -15.77 4.75 -15.53
CA ASN A 102 -16.73 5.84 -15.56
C ASN A 102 -16.62 6.80 -14.35
N ASP A 103 -15.60 6.62 -13.51
CA ASP A 103 -15.34 7.48 -12.35
C ASP A 103 -13.89 7.98 -12.37
N PRO A 104 -13.62 9.12 -13.03
CA PRO A 104 -12.27 9.65 -13.18
C PRO A 104 -11.65 10.06 -11.83
N VAL A 105 -12.47 10.39 -10.82
CA VAL A 105 -11.98 10.78 -9.49
C VAL A 105 -11.49 9.54 -8.74
N ALA A 106 -12.31 8.47 -8.71
CA ALA A 106 -11.92 7.21 -8.10
C ALA A 106 -10.72 6.58 -8.82
N LEU A 107 -10.68 6.63 -10.15
CA LEU A 107 -9.53 6.15 -10.92
C LEU A 107 -8.26 6.94 -10.59
N ALA A 108 -8.33 8.28 -10.54
CA ALA A 108 -7.18 9.11 -10.21
C ALA A 108 -6.67 8.84 -8.78
N ALA A 109 -7.57 8.62 -7.81
CA ALA A 109 -7.21 8.25 -6.44
C ALA A 109 -6.48 6.89 -6.39
N GLU A 110 -7.01 5.88 -7.10
CA GLU A 110 -6.36 4.57 -7.19
C GLU A 110 -5.02 4.62 -7.92
N VAL A 111 -4.90 5.37 -9.03
CA VAL A 111 -3.63 5.55 -9.74
C VAL A 111 -2.60 6.23 -8.85
N LYS A 112 -3.00 7.26 -8.10
CA LYS A 112 -2.13 7.94 -7.13
C LYS A 112 -1.66 6.97 -6.05
N ARG A 113 -2.58 6.18 -5.48
CA ARG A 113 -2.25 5.13 -4.50
C ARG A 113 -1.25 4.13 -5.07
N VAL A 114 -1.51 3.56 -6.24
CA VAL A 114 -0.64 2.56 -6.89
C VAL A 114 0.74 3.14 -7.19
N ARG A 115 0.82 4.36 -7.73
CA ARG A 115 2.12 5.01 -8.03
C ARG A 115 2.92 5.30 -6.76
N HIS A 116 2.26 5.77 -5.71
CA HIS A 116 2.89 5.96 -4.40
C HIS A 116 3.38 4.62 -3.84
N ASP A 117 2.58 3.56 -3.99
CA ASP A 117 2.92 2.20 -3.57
C ASP A 117 4.17 1.65 -4.25
N ILE A 118 4.32 1.90 -5.55
CA ILE A 118 5.49 1.51 -6.35
C ILE A 118 6.73 2.32 -5.95
N ALA A 119 6.62 3.65 -5.86
CA ALA A 119 7.74 4.51 -5.51
C ALA A 119 8.39 4.14 -4.17
N THR A 120 7.56 3.76 -3.20
CA THR A 120 7.99 3.35 -1.86
C THR A 120 8.46 1.89 -1.77
N GLN A 121 8.21 1.05 -2.79
CA GLN A 121 8.81 -0.28 -2.88
C GLN A 121 10.25 -0.21 -3.40
N ILE A 122 10.53 0.74 -4.30
CA ILE A 122 11.86 1.03 -4.84
C ILE A 122 12.83 1.52 -3.77
N GLU A 123 12.32 2.16 -2.72
CA GLU A 123 13.13 2.74 -1.64
C GLU A 123 13.31 1.81 -0.41
N GLY A 124 12.72 0.60 -0.42
CA GLY A 124 12.74 -0.32 0.74
C GLY A 124 13.88 -1.36 0.71
N PRO A 125 14.46 -1.76 1.86
CA PRO A 125 15.48 -2.81 1.90
C PRO A 125 14.86 -4.17 1.55
N GLY A 126 15.01 -4.57 0.29
CA GLY A 126 14.61 -5.87 -0.23
C GLY A 126 15.45 -7.00 0.37
N GLY A 127 14.86 -7.80 1.26
CA GLY A 127 15.53 -8.98 1.82
C GLY A 127 14.55 -10.03 2.34
N ARG A 128 14.26 -11.04 1.51
CA ARG A 128 13.64 -12.29 1.96
C ARG A 128 14.66 -13.12 2.74
N THR A 129 14.89 -12.75 3.99
CA THR A 129 15.72 -13.56 4.92
C THR A 129 14.79 -14.46 5.72
N PRO A 130 15.06 -15.77 5.88
CA PRO A 130 14.32 -16.61 6.81
C PRO A 130 14.37 -16.00 8.22
N SER A 131 13.23 -15.98 8.91
CA SER A 131 13.14 -15.51 10.30
C SER A 131 14.16 -16.24 11.17
N ARG A 132 15.12 -15.49 11.72
CA ARG A 132 15.92 -15.92 12.86
C ARG A 132 15.19 -15.42 14.10
N GLY A 133 14.14 -16.13 14.51
CA GLY A 133 13.52 -15.89 15.81
C GLY A 133 14.60 -15.90 16.91
N PRO A 134 14.49 -15.07 17.95
CA PRO A 134 15.47 -15.05 19.03
C PRO A 134 15.60 -16.45 19.61
N VAL A 135 16.85 -16.91 19.77
CA VAL A 135 17.14 -18.21 20.39
C VAL A 135 16.54 -18.19 21.79
N PRO A 136 15.74 -19.20 22.20
CA PRO A 136 15.18 -19.25 23.54
C PRO A 136 16.32 -19.12 24.56
N THR A 137 16.31 -18.03 25.32
CA THR A 137 17.32 -17.78 26.35
C THR A 137 16.67 -18.08 27.69
N PHE A 138 17.22 -19.03 28.45
CA PHE A 138 16.76 -19.36 29.79
C PHE A 138 17.43 -18.42 30.80
N GLY A 139 16.64 -17.75 31.65
CA GLY A 139 17.15 -16.84 32.68
C GLY A 139 16.19 -15.68 32.97
N SER A 140 16.53 -14.84 33.94
CA SER A 140 15.83 -13.58 34.22
C SER A 140 16.34 -12.47 33.28
N PHE A 141 15.40 -11.76 32.65
CA PHE A 141 15.70 -10.59 31.83
C PHE A 141 15.40 -9.32 32.63
N GLY A 142 16.40 -8.44 32.80
CA GLY A 142 16.24 -7.13 33.41
C GLY A 142 16.19 -6.04 32.34
N VAL A 143 15.14 -5.21 32.35
CA VAL A 143 15.04 -4.04 31.47
C VAL A 143 15.15 -2.79 32.32
N ALA A 144 16.23 -2.02 32.13
CA ALA A 144 16.29 -0.65 32.60
C ALA A 144 15.61 0.25 31.56
N ARG A 145 14.53 0.93 31.95
CA ARG A 145 13.86 1.93 31.10
C ARG A 145 14.27 3.30 31.60
N SER A 146 14.91 4.10 30.75
CA SER A 146 15.08 5.53 30.97
C SER A 146 14.05 6.27 30.13
N ASP A 147 13.43 7.29 30.70
CA ASP A 147 12.63 8.22 29.93
C ASP A 147 13.51 8.92 28.88
N GLY A 148 12.97 9.18 27.70
CA GLY A 148 13.74 9.70 26.57
C GLY A 148 12.92 9.82 25.30
N GLU A 149 13.60 10.24 24.24
CA GLU A 149 12.98 10.57 22.95
C GLU A 149 12.11 9.41 22.44
N THR A 150 10.82 9.71 22.25
CA THR A 150 9.81 8.73 21.85
C THR A 150 8.92 9.34 20.79
N GLN A 151 8.57 8.54 19.78
CA GLN A 151 7.72 8.98 18.69
C GLN A 151 6.29 8.50 18.90
N VAL A 152 5.33 9.37 18.66
CA VAL A 152 3.94 8.97 18.36
C VAL A 152 3.87 8.76 16.86
N TYR A 153 3.35 7.61 16.42
CA TYR A 153 3.26 7.25 15.02
C TYR A 153 1.84 6.83 14.62
N VAL A 154 1.54 7.00 13.34
CA VAL A 154 0.40 6.43 12.64
C VAL A 154 0.94 5.52 11.55
N LEU A 155 0.60 4.24 11.61
CA LEU A 155 0.81 3.31 10.51
C LEU A 155 -0.48 3.13 9.72
N THR A 156 -0.35 2.87 8.43
CA THR A 156 -1.45 2.49 7.54
C THR A 156 -1.21 1.08 7.00
N LEU A 157 -2.28 0.29 6.86
CA LEU A 157 -2.25 -1.04 6.27
C LEU A 157 -2.58 -0.95 4.78
N ASN A 158 -1.59 -1.27 3.94
CA ASN A 158 -1.74 -1.32 2.48
C ASN A 158 -1.91 -2.79 2.04
N GLY A 159 -2.65 -3.01 0.94
CA GLY A 159 -2.84 -4.33 0.34
C GLY A 159 -4.26 -4.67 -0.06
N PHE A 160 -4.51 -5.91 -0.51
CA PHE A 160 -5.83 -6.36 -0.96
C PHE A 160 -6.81 -6.44 0.23
N ARG A 161 -7.74 -5.46 0.33
CA ARG A 161 -8.59 -5.21 1.51
C ARG A 161 -9.87 -6.07 1.60
N SER A 162 -10.32 -6.71 0.51
CA SER A 162 -11.69 -7.23 0.37
C SER A 162 -12.06 -8.48 1.19
N TRP A 163 -11.21 -8.93 2.11
CA TRP A 163 -11.30 -10.23 2.79
C TRP A 163 -10.86 -10.21 4.27
N LEU A 164 -10.13 -9.18 4.72
CA LEU A 164 -9.72 -9.06 6.13
C LEU A 164 -10.77 -8.37 7.00
N ALA A 165 -11.58 -7.52 6.39
CA ALA A 165 -12.62 -6.75 7.03
C ALA A 165 -13.93 -7.57 7.18
N SER A 166 -13.87 -8.70 7.88
CA SER A 166 -15.03 -9.62 8.01
C SER A 166 -16.13 -9.14 8.97
N ARG A 167 -15.98 -7.96 9.61
CA ARG A 167 -17.00 -7.38 10.51
C ARG A 167 -17.37 -5.92 10.25
N HIS A 168 -16.56 -5.16 9.53
CA HIS A 168 -16.82 -3.76 9.19
C HIS A 168 -16.32 -3.49 7.78
N ASP A 169 -17.22 -3.27 6.82
CA ASP A 169 -16.82 -2.77 5.50
C ASP A 169 -16.12 -1.42 5.73
N VAL A 170 -14.85 -1.29 5.33
CA VAL A 170 -14.12 -0.04 5.51
C VAL A 170 -14.75 0.98 4.56
N PRO A 171 -15.34 2.07 5.08
CA PRO A 171 -16.05 3.02 4.22
C PRO A 171 -15.13 3.61 3.15
N HIS A 172 -15.71 4.02 2.02
CA HIS A 172 -14.95 4.69 0.98
C HIS A 172 -14.24 5.94 1.54
N GLY A 173 -12.94 6.05 1.28
CA GLY A 173 -12.09 7.14 1.81
C GLY A 173 -11.55 6.93 3.23
N PHE A 174 -11.80 5.77 3.83
CA PHE A 174 -11.24 5.39 5.14
C PHE A 174 -10.07 4.42 4.96
N ASP A 175 -9.14 4.48 5.91
CA ASP A 175 -7.99 3.59 5.98
C ASP A 175 -8.02 2.75 7.27
N ILE A 176 -7.35 1.60 7.23
CA ILE A 176 -7.03 0.83 8.43
C ILE A 176 -5.70 1.35 8.94
N LEU A 177 -5.75 1.98 10.09
CA LEU A 177 -4.65 2.68 10.72
C LEU A 177 -4.30 2.01 12.04
N LYS A 178 -3.08 2.24 12.49
CA LYS A 178 -2.61 1.87 13.81
C LYS A 178 -1.90 3.06 14.44
N VAL A 179 -2.37 3.49 15.59
CA VAL A 179 -1.68 4.49 16.42
C VAL A 179 -0.72 3.75 17.35
N GLY A 180 0.41 4.36 17.67
CA GLY A 180 1.29 3.80 18.68
C GLY A 180 2.45 4.71 19.07
N ILE A 181 3.18 4.30 20.10
CA ILE A 181 4.44 4.95 20.51
C ILE A 181 5.66 4.03 20.37
N SER A 182 6.81 4.60 19.98
CA SER A 182 8.09 3.89 20.00
C SER A 182 9.28 4.85 19.94
N ASN A 183 10.38 4.49 20.59
CA ASN A 183 11.68 5.14 20.40
C ASN A 183 12.38 4.71 19.10
N ASP A 184 11.91 3.66 18.44
CA ASP A 184 12.42 3.17 17.15
C ASP A 184 11.26 2.64 16.30
N VAL A 185 10.64 3.56 15.55
CA VAL A 185 9.48 3.26 14.69
C VAL A 185 9.86 2.34 13.54
N GLU A 186 11.07 2.43 13.01
CA GLU A 186 11.51 1.61 11.88
C GLU A 186 11.70 0.14 12.30
N ARG A 187 12.33 -0.11 13.47
CA ARG A 187 12.38 -1.47 14.05
C ARG A 187 10.96 -2.00 14.30
N ARG A 188 10.08 -1.17 14.89
CA ARG A 188 8.69 -1.56 15.17
C ARG A 188 7.92 -1.90 13.90
N LEU A 189 8.10 -1.12 12.83
CA LEU A 189 7.51 -1.35 11.52
C LEU A 189 8.00 -2.66 10.90
N GLY A 190 9.30 -2.93 11.01
CA GLY A 190 9.91 -4.20 10.59
C GLY A 190 9.35 -5.40 11.33
N GLU A 191 9.17 -5.31 12.65
CA GLU A 191 8.57 -6.37 13.48
C GLU A 191 7.12 -6.67 13.09
N LEU A 192 6.32 -5.63 12.88
CA LEU A 192 4.92 -5.79 12.46
C LEU A 192 4.81 -6.43 11.08
N ASN A 193 5.66 -6.02 10.13
CA ASN A 193 5.68 -6.58 8.79
C ASN A 193 6.26 -8.01 8.74
N ALA A 194 7.18 -8.36 9.64
CA ALA A 194 7.67 -9.73 9.76
C ALA A 194 6.57 -10.72 10.16
N GLY A 195 5.53 -10.25 10.85
CA GLY A 195 4.33 -11.04 11.18
C GLY A 195 3.37 -11.25 10.00
N LEU A 196 3.53 -10.52 8.89
CA LEU A 196 2.66 -10.63 7.72
C LEU A 196 3.31 -11.54 6.65
N PRO A 197 2.64 -12.62 6.22
CA PRO A 197 3.15 -13.43 5.12
C PRO A 197 3.25 -12.59 3.84
N ALA A 198 4.45 -12.57 3.23
CA ALA A 198 4.73 -11.80 2.00
C ALA A 198 3.82 -12.16 0.81
N VAL A 199 3.14 -13.31 0.85
CA VAL A 199 2.18 -13.75 -0.18
C VAL A 199 0.83 -13.03 -0.11
N LEU A 200 0.50 -12.40 1.02
CA LEU A 200 -0.80 -11.76 1.22
C LEU A 200 -0.88 -10.35 0.60
N ASP A 201 0.23 -9.83 0.08
CA ASP A 201 0.34 -8.45 -0.42
C ASP A 201 -0.18 -7.42 0.61
N LEU A 202 0.02 -7.70 1.90
CA LEU A 202 -0.32 -6.83 3.01
C LEU A 202 0.95 -6.27 3.64
N ARG A 203 0.94 -4.99 3.99
CA ARG A 203 2.07 -4.34 4.64
C ARG A 203 1.64 -3.15 5.47
N TRP A 204 2.17 -3.06 6.67
CA TRP A 204 2.17 -1.83 7.45
C TRP A 204 3.17 -0.84 6.85
N ARG A 205 2.79 0.43 6.83
CA ARG A 205 3.65 1.54 6.42
C ARG A 205 3.50 2.70 7.38
N LYS A 206 4.59 3.42 7.61
CA LYS A 206 4.53 4.68 8.34
C LYS A 206 3.80 5.71 7.49
N TYR A 207 2.64 6.13 7.96
CA TYR A 207 1.87 7.23 7.36
C TYR A 207 2.36 8.57 7.90
N TRP A 208 2.57 8.64 9.21
CA TRP A 208 2.97 9.87 9.90
C TRP A 208 3.63 9.54 11.24
N SER A 209 4.49 10.43 11.73
CA SER A 209 5.05 10.35 13.08
C SER A 209 5.53 11.72 13.57
N ILE A 210 5.57 11.91 14.89
CA ILE A 210 6.23 13.04 15.53
C ILE A 210 7.12 12.57 16.67
N VAL A 211 8.26 13.22 16.82
CA VAL A 211 9.23 12.99 17.87
C VAL A 211 8.91 13.87 19.08
N LEU A 212 8.85 13.27 20.27
CA LEU A 212 8.66 13.96 21.53
C LEU A 212 9.86 13.68 22.45
N PRO A 213 10.35 14.69 23.19
CA PRO A 213 11.52 14.53 24.05
C PRO A 213 11.26 13.63 25.26
N VAL A 214 10.00 13.50 25.68
CA VAL A 214 9.58 12.77 26.88
C VAL A 214 8.60 11.67 26.50
N ALA A 215 8.85 10.44 26.95
CA ALA A 215 8.02 9.28 26.64
C ALA A 215 6.65 9.35 27.32
N SER A 216 6.55 9.99 28.48
CA SER A 216 5.26 10.23 29.14
C SER A 216 4.33 11.07 28.28
N ASP A 217 4.84 12.08 27.58
CA ASP A 217 4.03 12.95 26.72
C ASP A 217 3.50 12.16 25.52
N ALA A 218 4.36 11.33 24.91
CA ALA A 218 3.96 10.43 23.84
C ALA A 218 2.84 9.48 24.28
N TYR A 219 2.98 8.91 25.49
CA TYR A 219 1.95 8.06 26.08
C TYR A 219 0.64 8.81 26.33
N MET A 220 0.69 10.00 26.93
CA MET A 220 -0.51 10.80 27.21
C MET A 220 -1.25 11.18 25.92
N ILE A 221 -0.51 11.56 24.86
CA ILE A 221 -1.07 11.86 23.55
C ILE A 221 -1.72 10.61 22.93
N GLU A 222 -1.03 9.46 22.94
CA GLU A 222 -1.58 8.20 22.42
C GLU A 222 -2.90 7.84 23.11
N GLN A 223 -2.96 7.89 24.43
CA GLN A 223 -4.16 7.55 25.19
C GLN A 223 -5.33 8.52 24.94
N ALA A 224 -5.05 9.82 24.85
CA ALA A 224 -6.05 10.83 24.52
C ALA A 224 -6.62 10.64 23.11
N VAL A 225 -5.75 10.35 22.13
CA VAL A 225 -6.15 10.08 20.75
C VAL A 225 -7.01 8.82 20.66
N LEU A 226 -6.59 7.71 21.29
CA LEU A 226 -7.34 6.46 21.28
C LEU A 226 -8.72 6.60 21.94
N SER A 227 -8.80 7.37 23.02
CA SER A 227 -10.09 7.65 23.69
C SER A 227 -11.03 8.44 22.78
N SER A 228 -10.53 9.48 22.11
CA SER A 228 -11.36 10.27 21.20
C SER A 228 -11.71 9.53 19.89
N VAL A 229 -10.87 8.60 19.44
CA VAL A 229 -11.20 7.66 18.36
C VAL A 229 -12.39 6.77 18.73
N GLU A 230 -12.43 6.26 19.97
CA GLU A 230 -13.55 5.46 20.48
C GLU A 230 -14.84 6.28 20.50
N GLU A 231 -14.80 7.51 21.03
CA GLU A 231 -15.96 8.42 21.09
C GLU A 231 -16.54 8.76 19.70
N ARG A 232 -15.69 8.81 18.67
CA ARG A 232 -16.09 9.07 17.27
C ARG A 232 -16.60 7.84 16.53
N GLY A 233 -16.52 6.65 17.13
CA GLY A 233 -16.84 5.39 16.48
C GLY A 233 -15.84 4.99 15.38
N TRP A 234 -14.61 5.49 15.46
CA TRP A 234 -13.51 5.15 14.54
C TRP A 234 -12.66 3.98 15.04
N SER A 235 -13.02 3.37 16.16
CA SER A 235 -12.26 2.27 16.76
C SER A 235 -12.29 1.02 15.87
N GLY A 236 -11.10 0.50 15.55
CA GLY A 236 -10.90 -0.85 15.03
C GLY A 236 -10.63 -1.87 16.15
N GLY A 237 -10.67 -1.44 17.42
CA GLY A 237 -10.31 -2.20 18.61
C GLY A 237 -8.84 -2.02 19.01
N GLY A 238 -8.61 -1.81 20.32
CA GLY A 238 -7.27 -1.60 20.88
C GLY A 238 -6.58 -0.37 20.29
N GLU A 239 -5.48 -0.58 19.58
CA GLU A 239 -4.65 0.47 18.95
C GLU A 239 -4.98 0.71 17.47
N PHE A 240 -5.98 0.02 16.93
CA PHE A 240 -6.40 0.09 15.54
C PHE A 240 -7.52 1.10 15.33
N VAL A 241 -7.47 1.81 14.21
CA VAL A 241 -8.38 2.92 13.88
C VAL A 241 -8.86 2.74 12.44
N ILE A 242 -10.15 2.96 12.19
CA ILE A 242 -10.78 3.00 10.87
C ILE A 242 -11.27 4.43 10.65
N ALA A 243 -10.46 5.25 9.96
CA ALA A 243 -10.71 6.68 9.76
C ALA A 243 -9.99 7.18 8.50
N PRO A 244 -10.35 8.36 7.96
CA PRO A 244 -9.50 9.06 7.00
C PRO A 244 -8.18 9.47 7.67
N ALA A 245 -7.05 9.05 7.09
CA ALA A 245 -5.74 9.21 7.72
C ALA A 245 -5.37 10.68 8.01
N GLU A 246 -5.74 11.60 7.12
CA GLU A 246 -5.54 13.05 7.31
C GLU A 246 -6.30 13.61 8.52
N GLN A 247 -7.53 13.13 8.76
CA GLN A 247 -8.34 13.59 9.89
C GLN A 247 -7.79 13.09 11.23
N LEU A 248 -7.31 11.84 11.26
CA LEU A 248 -6.65 11.29 12.44
C LEU A 248 -5.38 12.07 12.79
N VAL A 249 -4.54 12.41 11.80
CA VAL A 249 -3.34 13.22 12.02
C VAL A 249 -3.70 14.62 12.51
N ALA A 250 -4.70 15.28 11.92
CA ALA A 250 -5.16 16.59 12.37
C ALA A 250 -5.62 16.57 13.84
N GLN A 251 -6.29 15.49 14.26
CA GLN A 251 -6.68 15.29 15.64
C GLN A 251 -5.48 15.10 16.57
N ILE A 252 -4.49 14.29 16.19
CA ILE A 252 -3.26 14.12 16.97
C ILE A 252 -2.56 15.47 17.18
N LEU A 253 -2.47 16.28 16.13
CA LEU A 253 -1.89 17.63 16.21
C LEU A 253 -2.67 18.55 17.14
N ALA A 254 -4.01 18.48 17.14
CA ALA A 254 -4.85 19.24 18.06
C ALA A 254 -4.61 18.83 19.52
N THR A 255 -4.61 17.53 19.82
CA THR A 255 -4.32 16.99 21.15
C THR A 255 -2.92 17.38 21.63
N LEU A 256 -1.94 17.38 20.72
CA LEU A 256 -0.58 17.80 21.02
C LEU A 256 -0.51 19.29 21.40
N HIS A 257 -1.28 20.15 20.71
CA HIS A 257 -1.36 21.57 21.05
C HIS A 257 -2.01 21.81 22.43
N GLU A 258 -3.01 21.02 22.80
CA GLU A 258 -3.71 21.10 24.09
C GLU A 258 -2.83 20.63 25.26
N LEU A 259 -2.05 19.56 25.07
CA LEU A 259 -1.23 18.95 26.11
C LEU A 259 0.18 19.57 26.25
N ALA A 260 0.70 20.18 25.19
CA ALA A 260 2.04 20.78 25.14
C ALA A 260 2.05 22.11 24.35
N PRO A 261 1.65 23.23 24.97
CA PRO A 261 1.55 24.53 24.30
C PRO A 261 2.91 25.11 23.86
N GLU A 262 4.02 24.67 24.49
CA GLU A 262 5.38 24.96 24.02
C GLU A 262 5.80 23.88 23.02
N GLY A 263 5.45 24.10 21.75
CA GLY A 263 5.37 23.05 20.73
C GLY A 263 6.67 22.28 20.43
N PRO A 264 6.57 21.02 19.97
CA PRO A 264 7.72 20.21 19.59
C PRO A 264 8.29 20.60 18.22
N THR A 265 9.61 20.52 18.09
CA THR A 265 10.34 20.66 16.82
C THR A 265 9.99 19.51 15.88
N ALA A 266 9.11 19.77 14.92
CA ALA A 266 8.90 18.88 13.78
C ALA A 266 10.18 18.83 12.92
N ARG A 267 10.87 17.68 12.88
CA ARG A 267 11.80 17.37 11.78
C ARG A 267 11.04 16.54 10.76
N THR A 268 10.94 17.08 9.56
CA THR A 268 10.34 16.48 8.36
C THR A 268 11.21 15.40 7.77
#